data_AF-A0A4N9N5S8-F1
#
_entry.id   AF-A0A4N9N5S8-F1
#
_cell.length_a   1.000
_cell.length_b   1.000
_cell.length_c   1.000
_cell.angle_alpha   90.00
_cell.angle_beta   90.00
_cell.angle_gamma   90.00
#
_symmetry.space_group_name_H-M   'P 1'
#
loop_
_entity.id
_entity.type
_entity.pdbx_description
1 polymer ?
#
loop_
_entity_poly.entity_id
_entity_poly.type
_entity_poly.pdbx_seq_one_letter_code
_entity_poly.pdbx_strand_id
1 'polypeptide(L)'
;MLERLKRIHYMFWISLIFMIFPILSVVTGWLSAWHLLIDILFVVAYLGVLTTKSQRLSWLYWGLMLTYVVGNTAFVAVNYIWFFFFLSNLLSYHFSVRSLKSLHVWTFLLAQVLVVGQLLIFQRIEVEFLFYLLVILTFVDLMTFGLVRIRIVEDLKEAQVKQNAQINLLLAENERNRIGQDLHDSLGHTFAMLSVKTDLALQLFQMEAYPQVEKELKEIHQISKDSMNEVRTIVENLKSRTLTSELETVKKMLEIAGIEVETDNQLDTASLTQELESMASMILLELVTNIIKHAKASKAYLKLERTEKELILTVSDDGCGFAFLKGDELHTVRDRVFPFSGEVSVISQKHPTEVQVRLPYKERN
;
A
#
# COMPACT_ATOMS: atom_id res chain seq x y z
N MET A 1 33.24 -1.86 -0.68
CA MET A 1 32.91 -0.65 -1.48
C MET A 1 32.07 -1.02 -2.72
N LEU A 2 32.47 -2.02 -3.51
CA LEU A 2 31.75 -2.52 -4.70
C LEU A 2 30.29 -3.00 -4.46
N GLU A 3 30.00 -3.72 -3.37
CA GLU A 3 28.62 -4.16 -3.09
C GLU A 3 27.66 -3.01 -2.74
N ARG A 4 28.18 -1.91 -2.20
CA ARG A 4 27.37 -0.72 -1.88
C ARG A 4 27.03 0.08 -3.13
N LEU A 5 27.94 0.13 -4.09
CA LEU A 5 27.73 0.79 -5.39
C LEU A 5 26.54 0.16 -6.16
N LYS A 6 26.33 -1.16 -6.02
CA LYS A 6 25.18 -1.86 -6.62
C LYS A 6 23.81 -1.50 -6.02
N ARG A 7 23.76 -0.89 -4.82
CA ARG A 7 22.51 -0.48 -4.15
C ARG A 7 22.17 1.00 -4.32
N ILE A 8 23.00 1.74 -5.06
CA ILE A 8 22.79 3.17 -5.33
C ILE A 8 21.69 3.32 -6.39
N HIS A 9 20.74 4.22 -6.14
CA HIS A 9 19.63 4.51 -7.05
C HIS A 9 20.15 4.90 -8.46
N TYR A 10 19.52 4.38 -9.52
CA TYR A 10 20.00 4.52 -10.90
C TYR A 10 20.19 5.99 -11.34
N MET A 11 19.39 6.92 -10.81
CA MET A 11 19.50 8.35 -11.11
C MET A 11 20.87 8.96 -10.76
N PHE A 12 21.58 8.42 -9.77
CA PHE A 12 22.91 8.90 -9.42
C PHE A 12 23.98 8.53 -10.47
N TRP A 13 23.79 7.39 -11.15
CA TRP A 13 24.68 6.95 -12.22
C TRP A 13 24.45 7.74 -13.51
N ILE A 14 23.20 8.07 -13.82
CA ILE A 14 22.85 8.92 -14.97
C ILE A 14 23.56 10.27 -14.88
N SER A 15 23.66 10.84 -13.68
CA SER A 15 24.32 12.13 -13.48
C SER A 15 25.79 12.10 -13.91
N LEU A 16 26.51 10.98 -13.74
CA LEU A 16 27.93 10.88 -14.11
C LEU A 16 28.19 11.02 -15.62
N ILE A 17 27.18 10.84 -16.48
CA ILE A 17 27.31 11.08 -17.92
C ILE A 17 27.75 12.54 -18.20
N PHE A 18 27.32 13.49 -17.36
CA PHE A 18 27.67 14.90 -17.50
C PHE A 18 29.16 15.20 -17.24
N MET A 19 29.93 14.25 -16.69
CA MET A 19 31.39 14.38 -16.59
C MET A 19 32.08 14.39 -17.96
N ILE A 20 31.38 14.06 -19.04
CA ILE A 20 31.93 14.18 -20.40
C ILE A 20 32.31 15.63 -20.75
N PHE A 21 31.61 16.64 -20.21
CA PHE A 21 31.86 18.04 -20.54
C PHE A 21 33.23 18.57 -20.11
N PRO A 22 33.66 18.42 -18.84
CA PRO A 22 35.01 18.83 -18.44
C PRO A 22 36.10 18.00 -19.15
N ILE A 23 35.86 16.70 -19.40
CA ILE A 23 36.78 15.86 -20.17
C ILE A 23 36.95 16.38 -21.60
N LEU A 24 35.84 16.68 -22.29
CA LEU A 24 35.88 17.27 -23.63
C LEU A 24 36.61 18.59 -23.64
N SER A 25 36.44 19.44 -22.62
CA SER A 25 37.12 20.74 -22.52
C SER A 25 38.64 20.59 -22.45
N VAL A 26 39.14 19.53 -21.82
CA VAL A 26 40.57 19.19 -21.80
C VAL A 26 41.03 18.59 -23.13
N VAL A 27 40.28 17.65 -23.70
CA VAL A 27 40.62 16.99 -24.97
C VAL A 27 40.65 17.97 -26.15
N THR A 28 39.74 18.93 -26.15
CA THR A 28 39.67 19.98 -27.18
C THR A 28 40.68 21.12 -26.96
N GLY A 29 41.48 21.05 -25.89
CA GLY A 29 42.57 21.99 -25.61
C GLY A 29 42.17 23.30 -24.93
N TRP A 30 40.91 23.44 -24.51
CA TRP A 30 40.43 24.64 -23.81
C TRP A 30 40.93 24.71 -22.37
N LEU A 31 41.14 23.55 -21.74
CA LEU A 31 41.68 23.43 -20.39
C LEU A 31 42.94 22.56 -20.36
N SER A 32 43.86 22.89 -19.45
CA SER A 32 45.06 22.10 -19.21
C SER A 32 44.73 20.73 -18.60
N ALA A 33 45.50 19.70 -18.95
CA ALA A 33 45.30 18.31 -18.50
C ALA A 33 45.24 18.14 -16.96
N TRP A 34 45.89 19.04 -16.20
CA TRP A 34 45.82 19.02 -14.74
C TRP A 34 44.41 19.27 -14.17
N HIS A 35 43.51 19.90 -14.92
CA HIS A 35 42.11 20.10 -14.49
C HIS A 35 41.38 18.76 -14.30
N LEU A 36 41.77 17.71 -15.03
CA LEU A 36 41.18 16.37 -14.84
C LEU A 36 41.37 15.85 -13.41
N LEU A 37 42.44 16.23 -12.72
CA LEU A 37 42.62 15.83 -11.31
C LEU A 37 41.56 16.43 -10.40
N ILE A 38 41.12 17.66 -10.70
CA ILE A 38 40.07 18.37 -9.96
C ILE A 38 38.71 17.73 -10.26
N ASP A 39 38.47 17.34 -11.51
CA ASP A 39 37.25 16.62 -11.92
C ASP A 39 37.16 15.22 -11.30
N ILE A 40 38.29 14.51 -11.24
CA ILE A 40 38.37 13.21 -10.54
C ILE A 40 38.08 13.40 -9.05
N LEU A 41 38.62 14.45 -8.42
CA LEU A 41 38.33 14.75 -7.01
C LEU A 41 36.84 15.01 -6.78
N PHE A 42 36.17 15.71 -7.69
CA PHE A 42 34.72 15.90 -7.64
C PHE A 42 33.95 14.58 -7.71
N VAL A 43 34.31 13.70 -8.64
CA VAL A 43 33.67 12.38 -8.76
C VAL A 43 33.91 11.53 -7.52
N VAL A 44 35.13 11.54 -6.97
CA VAL A 44 35.47 10.85 -5.72
C VAL A 44 34.65 11.41 -4.55
N ALA A 45 34.49 12.73 -4.45
CA ALA A 45 33.66 13.34 -3.43
C ALA A 45 32.18 12.95 -3.59
N TYR A 46 31.64 12.99 -4.81
CA TYR A 46 30.27 12.60 -5.12
C TYR A 46 29.98 11.13 -4.75
N LEU A 47 30.83 10.20 -5.17
CA LEU A 47 30.74 8.79 -4.78
C LEU A 47 31.01 8.59 -3.28
N GLY A 48 31.87 9.43 -2.70
CA GLY A 48 32.18 9.47 -1.27
C GLY A 48 30.94 9.77 -0.42
N VAL A 49 30.14 10.78 -0.79
CA VAL A 49 28.86 11.08 -0.14
C VAL A 49 27.94 9.86 -0.19
N LEU A 50 27.80 9.23 -1.36
CA LEU A 50 26.87 8.11 -1.55
C LEU A 50 27.26 6.83 -0.78
N THR A 51 28.56 6.64 -0.47
CA THR A 51 29.06 5.40 0.12
C THR A 51 29.37 5.50 1.61
N THR A 52 29.61 6.72 2.11
CA THR A 52 29.98 6.96 3.50
C THR A 52 28.77 6.86 4.44
N LYS A 53 29.00 6.30 5.64
CA LYS A 53 28.04 6.35 6.75
C LYS A 53 28.39 7.44 7.78
N SER A 54 29.58 8.01 7.68
CA SER A 54 30.06 9.01 8.65
C SER A 54 29.57 10.38 8.25
N GLN A 55 28.83 11.03 9.16
CA GLN A 55 28.31 12.38 8.97
C GLN A 55 29.43 13.39 8.68
N ARG A 56 30.60 13.24 9.33
CA ARG A 56 31.75 14.15 9.15
C ARG A 56 32.34 14.04 7.75
N LEU A 57 32.51 12.82 7.25
CA LEU A 57 33.02 12.58 5.89
C LEU A 57 32.00 13.04 4.83
N SER A 58 30.71 12.86 5.09
CA SER A 58 29.65 13.36 4.20
C SER A 58 29.70 14.89 4.07
N TRP A 59 29.83 15.61 5.19
CA TRP A 59 30.02 17.06 5.18
C TRP A 59 31.31 17.51 4.50
N LEU A 60 32.41 16.77 4.66
CA LEU A 60 33.67 17.05 3.97
C LEU A 60 33.49 16.96 2.46
N TYR A 61 32.93 15.85 1.97
CA TYR A 61 32.68 15.66 0.54
C TYR A 61 31.68 16.67 -0.02
N TRP A 62 30.63 17.00 0.74
CA TRP A 62 29.68 18.05 0.39
C TRP A 62 30.37 19.41 0.21
N GLY A 63 31.24 19.79 1.16
CA GLY A 63 32.03 21.02 1.06
C GLY A 63 32.99 21.03 -0.13
N LEU A 64 33.63 19.89 -0.43
CA LEU A 64 34.49 19.74 -1.60
C LEU A 64 33.71 19.92 -2.91
N MET A 65 32.51 19.32 -3.00
CA MET A 65 31.66 19.49 -4.18
C MET A 65 31.17 20.93 -4.32
N LEU A 66 30.72 21.58 -3.24
CA LEU A 66 30.33 23.00 -3.30
C LEU A 66 31.50 23.88 -3.75
N THR A 67 32.69 23.66 -3.20
CA THR A 67 33.90 24.41 -3.58
C THR A 67 34.26 24.18 -5.04
N TYR A 68 34.12 22.95 -5.54
CA TYR A 68 34.34 22.63 -6.96
C TYR A 68 33.35 23.39 -7.86
N VAL A 69 32.05 23.32 -7.57
CA VAL A 69 31.03 23.97 -8.41
C VAL A 69 31.21 25.49 -8.38
N VAL A 70 31.35 26.08 -7.19
CA VAL A 70 31.52 27.52 -7.02
C VAL A 70 32.81 28.00 -7.69
N GLY A 71 33.95 27.33 -7.40
CA GLY A 71 35.26 27.72 -7.88
C GLY A 71 35.40 27.62 -9.40
N ASN A 72 34.97 26.49 -10.01
CA ASN A 72 35.06 26.35 -11.46
C ASN A 72 34.08 27.26 -12.19
N THR A 73 32.89 27.50 -11.63
CA THR A 73 31.93 28.45 -12.23
C THR A 73 32.47 29.89 -12.19
N ALA A 74 33.14 30.26 -11.10
CA ALA A 74 33.68 31.60 -10.87
C ALA A 74 34.94 31.93 -11.68
N PHE A 75 35.84 30.94 -11.84
CA PHE A 75 37.21 31.19 -12.33
C PHE A 75 37.59 30.42 -13.60
N VAL A 76 36.85 29.39 -13.99
CA VAL A 76 37.19 28.52 -15.14
C VAL A 76 36.22 28.73 -16.28
N ALA A 77 34.96 28.34 -16.09
CA ALA A 77 33.90 28.54 -17.07
C ALA A 77 32.53 28.53 -16.39
N VAL A 78 31.64 29.43 -16.81
CA VAL A 78 30.31 29.55 -16.21
C VAL A 78 29.45 28.30 -16.42
N ASN A 79 29.73 27.51 -17.46
CA ASN A 79 29.00 26.25 -17.74
C ASN A 79 29.11 25.22 -16.60
N TYR A 80 30.07 25.36 -15.67
CA TYR A 80 30.13 24.53 -14.47
C TYR A 80 28.92 24.74 -13.53
N ILE A 81 28.08 25.75 -13.76
CA ILE A 81 26.82 25.93 -13.02
C ILE A 81 25.87 24.73 -13.16
N TRP A 82 25.93 23.99 -14.28
CA TRP A 82 25.17 22.75 -14.45
C TRP A 82 25.54 21.66 -13.43
N PHE A 83 26.66 21.78 -12.73
CA PHE A 83 27.02 20.82 -11.68
C PHE A 83 26.18 21.00 -10.39
N PHE A 84 25.41 22.09 -10.26
CA PHE A 84 24.40 22.18 -9.20
C PHE A 84 23.32 21.09 -9.30
N PHE A 85 23.13 20.45 -10.45
CA PHE A 85 22.25 19.27 -10.57
C PHE A 85 22.73 18.07 -9.75
N PHE A 86 24.04 17.84 -9.65
CA PHE A 86 24.57 16.78 -8.80
C PHE A 86 24.26 17.03 -7.33
N LEU A 87 24.41 18.29 -6.90
CA LEU A 87 24.10 18.73 -5.55
C LEU A 87 22.59 18.62 -5.25
N SER A 88 21.73 19.05 -6.18
CA SER A 88 20.27 18.89 -6.13
C SER A 88 19.84 17.43 -5.97
N ASN A 89 20.39 16.53 -6.78
CA ASN A 89 20.10 15.10 -6.69
C ASN A 89 20.50 14.50 -5.33
N LEU A 90 21.64 14.92 -4.76
CA LEU A 90 22.05 14.51 -3.41
C LEU A 90 21.10 15.03 -2.32
N LEU A 91 20.61 16.27 -2.44
CA LEU A 91 19.62 16.84 -1.51
C LEU A 91 18.33 16.01 -1.50
N SER A 92 17.83 15.66 -2.68
CA SER A 92 16.60 14.91 -2.85
C SER A 92 16.72 13.47 -2.38
N TYR A 93 17.71 12.73 -2.90
CA TYR A 93 17.74 11.27 -2.81
C TYR A 93 18.69 10.70 -1.75
N HIS A 94 19.69 11.45 -1.30
CA HIS A 94 20.66 10.95 -0.30
C HIS A 94 20.42 11.57 1.07
N PHE A 95 20.45 12.90 1.15
CA PHE A 95 20.24 13.61 2.41
C PHE A 95 18.79 13.57 2.90
N SER A 96 17.87 13.07 2.07
CA SER A 96 16.45 12.88 2.40
C SER A 96 15.88 14.12 3.06
N VAL A 97 16.15 15.29 2.48
CA VAL A 97 15.80 16.56 3.11
C VAL A 97 14.28 16.71 3.13
N ARG A 98 13.69 16.51 4.31
CA ARG A 98 12.24 16.63 4.52
C ARG A 98 11.78 18.06 4.81
N SER A 99 12.73 18.99 4.97
CA SER A 99 12.44 20.37 5.36
C SER A 99 13.44 21.34 4.74
N LEU A 100 12.94 22.49 4.29
CA LEU A 100 13.75 23.63 3.82
C LEU A 100 14.71 24.17 4.90
N LYS A 101 14.55 23.76 6.17
CA LYS A 101 15.44 24.14 7.27
C LYS A 101 16.75 23.35 7.32
N SER A 102 16.97 22.38 6.45
CA SER A 102 18.21 21.59 6.42
C SER A 102 19.41 22.48 6.12
N LEU A 103 20.50 22.29 6.88
CA LEU A 103 21.76 23.00 6.66
C LEU A 103 22.36 22.73 5.26
N HIS A 104 22.08 21.56 4.66
CA HIS A 104 22.48 21.23 3.28
C HIS A 104 21.76 22.12 2.26
N VAL A 105 20.48 22.46 2.49
CA VAL A 105 19.72 23.39 1.64
C VAL A 105 20.27 24.80 1.75
N TRP A 106 20.55 25.26 2.98
CA TRP A 106 21.12 26.59 3.18
C TRP A 106 22.51 26.74 2.56
N THR A 107 23.39 25.74 2.71
CA THR A 107 24.73 25.78 2.07
C THR A 107 24.66 25.65 0.55
N PHE A 108 23.69 24.92 0.01
CA PHE A 108 23.40 24.85 -1.42
C PHE A 108 22.94 26.21 -1.98
N LEU A 109 21.95 26.86 -1.36
CA LEU A 109 21.46 28.17 -1.77
C LEU A 109 22.53 29.27 -1.60
N LEU A 110 23.28 29.22 -0.50
CA LEU A 110 24.39 30.14 -0.26
C LEU A 110 25.45 30.02 -1.35
N ALA A 111 25.78 28.81 -1.80
CA ALA A 111 26.74 28.61 -2.89
C ALA A 111 26.26 29.24 -4.20
N GLN A 112 24.96 29.15 -4.53
CA GLN A 112 24.40 29.84 -5.70
C GLN A 112 24.52 31.36 -5.58
N VAL A 113 24.15 31.92 -4.42
CA VAL A 113 24.26 33.37 -4.16
C VAL A 113 25.72 33.83 -4.24
N LEU A 114 26.66 33.06 -3.72
CA LEU A 114 28.09 33.36 -3.79
C LEU A 114 28.61 33.36 -5.23
N VAL A 115 28.19 32.40 -6.06
CA VAL A 115 28.54 32.37 -7.48
C VAL A 115 27.99 33.58 -8.21
N VAL A 116 26.70 33.87 -8.07
CA VAL A 116 26.07 35.02 -8.74
C VAL A 116 26.71 36.33 -8.27
N GLY A 117 26.94 36.49 -6.97
CA GLY A 117 27.60 37.66 -6.40
C GLY A 117 29.03 37.85 -6.90
N GLN A 118 29.83 36.78 -6.94
CA GLN A 118 31.19 36.83 -7.47
C GLN A 118 31.19 37.23 -8.96
N LEU A 119 30.31 36.63 -9.75
CA LEU A 119 30.16 36.90 -11.18
C LEU A 119 29.78 38.38 -11.43
N LEU A 120 28.85 38.94 -10.65
CA LEU A 120 28.43 40.33 -10.78
C LEU A 120 29.51 41.34 -10.33
N ILE A 121 30.31 41.01 -9.32
CA ILE A 121 31.32 41.94 -8.76
C ILE A 121 32.59 41.93 -9.61
N PHE A 122 33.04 40.75 -10.04
CA PHE A 122 34.37 40.59 -10.64
C PHE A 122 34.35 40.47 -12.16
N GLN A 123 33.19 40.20 -12.78
CA GLN A 123 33.07 40.06 -14.23
C GLN A 123 32.06 41.06 -14.81
N ARG A 124 32.37 41.63 -15.97
CA ARG A 124 31.41 42.44 -16.73
C ARG A 124 30.54 41.51 -17.57
N ILE A 125 29.43 41.07 -16.97
CA ILE A 125 28.50 40.13 -17.58
C ILE A 125 27.38 40.88 -18.29
N GLU A 126 27.05 40.46 -19.51
CA GLU A 126 25.90 40.96 -20.25
C GLU A 126 24.58 40.53 -19.61
N VAL A 127 23.55 41.38 -19.75
CA VAL A 127 22.23 41.13 -19.14
C VAL A 127 21.60 39.82 -19.63
N GLU A 128 21.78 39.49 -20.91
CA GLU A 128 21.27 38.24 -21.51
C GLU A 128 21.90 37.01 -20.85
N PHE A 129 23.20 37.07 -20.57
CA PHE A 129 23.92 35.98 -19.93
C PHE A 129 23.54 35.82 -18.46
N LEU A 130 23.34 36.93 -17.74
CA LEU A 130 22.81 36.90 -16.38
C LEU A 130 21.41 36.28 -16.33
N PHE A 131 20.55 36.62 -17.30
CA PHE A 131 19.21 36.04 -17.41
C PHE A 131 19.27 34.52 -17.62
N TYR A 132 20.12 34.06 -18.55
CA TYR A 132 20.35 32.63 -18.78
C TYR A 132 20.80 31.89 -17.50
N LEU A 133 21.72 32.48 -16.74
CA LEU A 133 22.22 31.94 -15.46
C LEU A 133 21.09 31.76 -14.44
N LEU A 134 20.27 32.80 -14.27
CA LEU A 134 19.13 32.79 -13.33
C LEU A 134 18.07 31.78 -13.75
N VAL A 135 17.82 31.61 -15.05
CA VAL A 135 16.90 30.56 -15.55
C VAL A 135 17.41 29.16 -15.19
N ILE A 136 18.71 28.89 -15.32
CA ILE A 136 19.27 27.59 -14.91
C ILE A 136 19.11 27.36 -13.41
N LEU A 137 19.48 28.34 -12.58
CA LEU A 137 19.38 28.21 -11.12
C LEU A 137 17.94 28.01 -10.66
N THR A 138 17.01 28.82 -11.17
CA THR A 138 15.58 28.69 -10.85
C THR A 138 15.02 27.35 -11.30
N PHE A 139 15.44 26.84 -12.46
CA PHE A 139 15.07 25.50 -12.91
C PHE A 139 15.61 24.40 -11.98
N VAL A 140 16.88 24.47 -11.57
CA VAL A 140 17.46 23.54 -10.60
C VAL A 140 16.70 23.58 -9.27
N ASP A 141 16.37 24.77 -8.77
CA ASP A 141 15.65 24.93 -7.51
C ASP A 141 14.23 24.36 -7.59
N LEU A 142 13.50 24.64 -8.67
CA LEU A 142 12.14 24.13 -8.87
C LEU A 142 12.14 22.59 -9.01
N MET A 143 13.11 22.04 -9.73
CA MET A 143 13.30 20.60 -9.86
C MET A 143 13.61 19.96 -8.51
N THR A 144 14.52 20.54 -7.72
CA THR A 144 14.85 20.09 -6.36
C THR A 144 13.61 20.08 -5.48
N PHE A 145 12.84 21.17 -5.49
CA PHE A 145 11.61 21.29 -4.72
C PHE A 145 10.57 20.24 -5.15
N GLY A 146 10.37 20.05 -6.45
CA GLY A 146 9.46 19.04 -7.00
C GLY A 146 9.80 17.63 -6.54
N LEU A 147 11.07 17.22 -6.64
CA LEU A 147 11.51 15.89 -6.22
C LEU A 147 11.35 15.65 -4.71
N VAL A 148 11.70 16.63 -3.88
CA VAL A 148 11.49 16.56 -2.43
C VAL A 148 10.01 16.43 -2.09
N ARG A 149 9.13 17.17 -2.79
CA ARG A 149 7.68 17.10 -2.58
C ARG A 149 7.10 15.75 -2.95
N ILE A 150 7.49 15.20 -4.11
CA ILE A 150 7.08 13.84 -4.53
C ILE A 150 7.47 12.82 -3.46
N ARG A 151 8.71 12.89 -2.97
CA ARG A 151 9.20 11.96 -1.95
C ARG A 151 8.44 12.04 -0.62
N ILE A 152 8.13 13.26 -0.17
CA ILE A 152 7.33 13.45 1.05
C ILE A 152 5.94 12.81 0.88
N VAL A 153 5.31 12.98 -0.28
CA VAL A 153 3.98 12.40 -0.56
C VAL A 153 4.05 10.87 -0.60
N GLU A 154 5.08 10.29 -1.23
CA GLU A 154 5.30 8.83 -1.22
C GLU A 154 5.47 8.28 0.20
N ASP A 155 6.35 8.89 1.00
CA ASP A 155 6.61 8.48 2.38
C ASP A 155 5.31 8.59 3.24
N LEU A 156 4.50 9.63 3.03
CA LEU A 156 3.20 9.79 3.72
C LEU A 156 2.21 8.70 3.31
N LYS A 157 2.13 8.36 2.02
CA LYS A 157 1.25 7.32 1.51
C LYS A 157 1.64 5.95 2.05
N GLU A 158 2.94 5.64 2.09
CA GLU A 158 3.44 4.40 2.72
C GLU A 158 3.10 4.33 4.22
N ALA A 159 3.25 5.44 4.95
CA ALA A 159 2.90 5.50 6.36
C ALA A 159 1.39 5.26 6.58
N GLN A 160 0.54 5.85 5.74
CA GLN A 160 -0.90 5.67 5.80
C GLN A 160 -1.31 4.21 5.52
N VAL A 161 -0.70 3.56 4.52
CA VAL A 161 -0.95 2.14 4.23
C VAL A 161 -0.58 1.26 5.43
N LYS A 162 0.57 1.52 6.06
CA LYS A 162 0.98 0.78 7.27
C LYS A 162 0.03 1.01 8.44
N GLN A 163 -0.43 2.24 8.64
CA GLN A 163 -1.39 2.57 9.69
C GLN A 163 -2.75 1.88 9.47
N ASN A 164 -3.26 1.89 8.23
CA ASN A 164 -4.49 1.19 7.89
C ASN A 164 -4.37 -0.33 8.11
N ALA A 165 -3.24 -0.93 7.76
CA ALA A 165 -2.99 -2.35 8.04
C ALA A 165 -3.02 -2.66 9.54
N GLN A 166 -2.44 -1.79 10.39
CA GLN A 166 -2.50 -1.93 11.85
C GLN A 166 -3.92 -1.80 12.39
N ILE A 167 -4.70 -0.84 11.89
CA ILE A 167 -6.11 -0.67 12.29
C ILE A 167 -6.92 -1.93 11.95
N ASN A 168 -6.74 -2.49 10.75
CA ASN A 168 -7.45 -3.70 10.35
C ASN A 168 -7.10 -4.90 11.24
N LEU A 169 -5.84 -5.06 11.63
CA LEU A 169 -5.43 -6.10 12.58
C LEU A 169 -6.07 -5.91 13.96
N LEU A 170 -6.08 -4.68 14.47
CA LEU A 170 -6.71 -4.36 15.75
C LEU A 170 -8.23 -4.56 15.72
N LEU A 171 -8.89 -4.21 14.60
CA LEU A 171 -10.32 -4.47 14.42
C LEU A 171 -10.62 -5.98 14.40
N ALA A 172 -9.80 -6.77 13.70
CA ALA A 172 -9.95 -8.22 13.67
C ALA A 172 -9.73 -8.86 15.05
N GLU A 173 -8.73 -8.38 15.81
CA GLU A 173 -8.48 -8.83 17.18
C GLU A 173 -9.60 -8.45 18.14
N ASN A 174 -10.10 -7.21 18.04
CA ASN A 174 -11.22 -6.74 18.86
C ASN A 174 -12.49 -7.54 18.59
N GLU A 175 -12.80 -7.80 17.31
CA GLU A 175 -13.95 -8.63 16.95
C GLU A 175 -13.80 -10.07 17.47
N ARG A 176 -12.61 -10.66 17.39
CA ARG A 176 -12.32 -11.97 17.98
C ARG A 176 -12.53 -11.97 19.50
N ASN A 177 -12.07 -10.93 20.20
CA ASN A 177 -12.23 -10.80 21.64
C ASN A 177 -13.70 -10.59 22.03
N ARG A 178 -14.43 -9.77 21.26
CA ARG A 178 -15.87 -9.56 21.42
C ARG A 178 -16.64 -10.88 21.30
N ILE A 179 -16.37 -11.67 20.25
CA ILE A 179 -17.00 -12.98 20.06
C ILE A 179 -16.61 -13.96 21.17
N GLY A 180 -15.35 -13.96 21.61
CA GLY A 180 -14.91 -14.78 22.74
C GLY A 180 -15.66 -14.47 24.03
N GLN A 181 -15.96 -13.19 24.27
CA GLN A 181 -16.76 -12.75 25.42
C GLN A 181 -18.23 -13.11 25.27
N ASP A 182 -18.85 -12.89 24.10
CA ASP A 182 -20.24 -13.30 23.83
C ASP A 182 -20.43 -14.83 24.03
N LEU A 183 -19.45 -15.62 23.59
CA LEU A 183 -19.41 -17.08 23.82
C LEU A 183 -19.31 -17.42 25.30
N HIS A 184 -18.41 -16.75 26.02
CA HIS A 184 -18.22 -16.97 27.45
C HIS A 184 -19.49 -16.64 28.24
N ASP A 185 -20.18 -15.56 27.91
CA ASP A 185 -21.39 -15.13 28.61
C ASP A 185 -22.57 -16.06 28.33
N SER A 186 -22.79 -16.46 27.06
CA SER A 186 -23.84 -17.42 26.70
C SER A 186 -23.62 -18.80 27.34
N LEU A 187 -22.39 -19.31 27.31
CA LEU A 187 -22.02 -20.57 27.95
C LEU A 187 -22.10 -20.49 29.48
N GLY A 188 -21.68 -19.37 30.07
CA GLY A 188 -21.72 -19.13 31.51
C GLY A 188 -23.15 -19.20 32.07
N HIS A 189 -24.10 -18.54 31.40
CA HIS A 189 -25.52 -18.61 31.77
C HIS A 189 -26.09 -20.03 31.66
N THR A 190 -25.74 -20.74 30.58
CA THR A 190 -26.18 -22.12 30.36
C THR A 190 -25.65 -23.06 31.44
N PHE A 191 -24.36 -22.99 31.77
CA PHE A 191 -23.77 -23.84 32.81
C PHE A 191 -24.34 -23.54 34.19
N ALA A 192 -24.59 -22.27 34.52
CA ALA A 192 -25.28 -21.90 35.75
C ALA A 192 -26.68 -22.53 35.83
N MET A 193 -27.45 -22.47 34.73
CA MET A 193 -28.80 -23.07 34.66
C MET A 193 -28.77 -24.60 34.80
N LEU A 194 -27.82 -25.26 34.12
CA LEU A 194 -27.61 -26.70 34.23
C LEU A 194 -27.27 -27.10 35.67
N SER A 195 -26.42 -26.33 36.36
CA SER A 195 -26.05 -26.60 37.76
C SER A 195 -27.27 -26.51 38.68
N VAL A 196 -28.08 -25.45 38.57
CA VAL A 196 -29.29 -25.26 39.38
C VAL A 196 -30.32 -26.37 39.14
N LYS A 197 -30.54 -26.76 37.87
CA LYS A 197 -31.45 -27.86 37.54
C LYS A 197 -30.95 -29.22 38.01
N THR A 198 -29.63 -29.43 37.99
CA THR A 198 -29.02 -30.65 38.52
C THR A 198 -29.22 -30.74 40.03
N ASP A 199 -29.02 -29.64 40.77
CA ASP A 199 -29.28 -29.58 42.21
C ASP A 199 -30.76 -29.86 42.53
N LEU A 200 -31.68 -29.30 41.76
CA LEU A 200 -33.12 -29.57 41.89
C LEU A 200 -33.45 -31.05 41.63
N ALA A 201 -32.89 -31.64 40.57
CA ALA A 201 -33.08 -33.06 40.26
C ALA A 201 -32.55 -33.97 41.39
N LEU A 202 -31.40 -33.62 41.99
CA LEU A 202 -30.84 -34.33 43.14
C LEU A 202 -31.74 -34.22 44.38
N GLN A 203 -32.29 -33.04 44.67
CA GLN A 203 -33.24 -32.85 45.77
C GLN A 203 -34.54 -33.64 45.55
N LEU A 204 -35.11 -33.60 44.35
CA LEU A 204 -36.31 -34.36 43.99
C LEU A 204 -36.08 -35.87 44.07
N PHE A 205 -34.87 -36.33 43.74
CA PHE A 205 -34.48 -37.73 43.89
C PHE A 205 -34.44 -38.16 45.35
N GLN A 206 -33.89 -37.31 46.24
CA GLN A 206 -33.92 -37.56 47.70
C GLN A 206 -35.33 -37.58 48.28
N MET A 207 -36.27 -36.86 47.66
CA MET A 207 -37.68 -36.84 48.03
C MET A 207 -38.51 -37.98 47.40
N GLU A 208 -37.87 -38.91 46.69
CA GLU A 208 -38.52 -40.02 45.96
C GLU A 208 -39.56 -39.55 44.92
N ALA A 209 -39.45 -38.31 44.44
CA ALA A 209 -40.36 -37.70 43.46
C ALA A 209 -39.95 -38.04 42.02
N TYR A 210 -39.82 -39.33 41.71
CA TYR A 210 -39.24 -39.83 40.45
C TYR A 210 -39.83 -39.23 39.15
N PRO A 211 -41.15 -38.99 39.02
CA PRO A 211 -41.69 -38.37 37.81
C PRO A 211 -41.17 -36.94 37.56
N GLN A 212 -40.86 -36.21 38.63
CA GLN A 212 -40.33 -34.83 38.54
C GLN A 212 -38.83 -34.85 38.25
N VAL A 213 -38.10 -35.85 38.77
CA VAL A 213 -36.69 -36.11 38.41
C VAL A 213 -36.56 -36.40 36.91
N GLU A 214 -37.41 -37.27 36.37
CA GLU A 214 -37.38 -37.60 34.93
C GLU A 214 -37.61 -36.36 34.06
N LYS A 215 -38.50 -35.45 34.50
CA LYS A 215 -38.75 -34.19 33.80
C LYS A 215 -37.51 -33.28 33.81
N GLU A 216 -36.89 -33.07 34.96
CA GLU A 216 -35.68 -32.23 35.06
C GLU A 216 -34.51 -32.82 34.26
N LEU A 217 -34.32 -34.14 34.26
CA LEU A 217 -33.29 -34.79 33.46
C LEU A 217 -33.52 -34.63 31.94
N LYS A 218 -34.78 -34.68 31.47
CA LYS A 218 -35.11 -34.40 30.07
C LYS A 218 -34.83 -32.94 29.69
N GLU A 219 -35.15 -32.00 30.58
CA GLU A 219 -34.86 -30.58 30.35
C GLU A 219 -33.35 -30.30 30.34
N ILE A 220 -32.58 -30.89 31.27
CA ILE A 220 -31.10 -30.83 31.27
C ILE A 220 -30.52 -31.38 29.96
N HIS A 221 -31.02 -32.53 29.49
CA HIS A 221 -30.58 -33.12 28.22
C HIS A 221 -30.87 -32.21 27.02
N GLN A 222 -32.05 -31.60 26.99
CA GLN A 222 -32.46 -30.70 25.92
C GLN A 222 -31.62 -29.41 25.92
N ILE A 223 -31.46 -28.76 27.08
CA ILE A 223 -30.64 -27.55 27.23
C ILE A 223 -29.19 -27.80 26.79
N SER A 224 -28.60 -28.93 27.21
CA SER A 224 -27.24 -29.31 26.80
C SER A 224 -27.11 -29.48 25.29
N LYS A 225 -28.10 -30.14 24.66
CA LYS A 225 -28.12 -30.37 23.20
C LYS A 225 -28.27 -29.05 22.42
N ASP A 226 -29.18 -28.18 22.85
CA ASP A 226 -29.43 -26.90 22.19
C ASP A 226 -28.21 -25.97 22.31
N SER A 227 -27.59 -25.93 23.49
CA SER A 227 -26.37 -25.14 23.73
C SER A 227 -25.18 -25.64 22.91
N MET A 228 -25.03 -26.95 22.76
CA MET A 228 -23.98 -27.52 21.90
C MET A 228 -24.21 -27.18 20.42
N ASN A 229 -25.47 -27.14 19.96
CA ASN A 229 -25.81 -26.70 18.61
C ASN A 229 -25.54 -25.21 18.41
N GLU A 230 -25.84 -24.36 19.41
CA GLU A 230 -25.55 -22.93 19.38
C GLU A 230 -24.05 -22.66 19.29
N VAL A 231 -23.25 -23.30 20.15
CA VAL A 231 -21.78 -23.22 20.09
C VAL A 231 -21.27 -23.73 18.76
N ARG A 232 -21.78 -24.85 18.25
CA ARG A 232 -21.37 -25.39 16.96
C ARG A 232 -21.68 -24.41 15.82
N THR A 233 -22.83 -23.77 15.84
CA THR A 233 -23.22 -22.77 14.84
C THR A 233 -22.30 -21.54 14.92
N ILE A 234 -21.98 -21.05 16.12
CA ILE A 234 -21.05 -19.93 16.30
C ILE A 234 -19.63 -20.32 15.87
N VAL A 235 -19.16 -21.52 16.22
CA VAL A 235 -17.85 -22.04 15.82
C VAL A 235 -17.77 -22.33 14.34
N GLU A 236 -18.85 -22.78 13.68
CA GLU A 236 -18.93 -22.94 12.22
C GLU A 236 -18.94 -21.59 11.52
N ASN A 237 -19.61 -20.57 12.08
CA ASN A 237 -19.51 -19.19 11.60
C ASN A 237 -18.10 -18.58 11.79
N LEU A 238 -17.36 -19.04 12.81
CA LEU A 238 -15.98 -18.62 13.12
C LEU A 238 -14.91 -19.40 12.33
N LYS A 239 -15.12 -20.70 12.11
CA LYS A 239 -14.32 -21.56 11.24
C LYS A 239 -14.70 -21.20 9.82
N SER A 240 -14.06 -20.16 9.31
CA SER A 240 -13.91 -19.88 7.88
C SER A 240 -15.20 -19.98 7.09
N ARG A 241 -15.83 -18.83 6.80
CA ARG A 241 -16.81 -18.69 5.71
C ARG A 241 -16.19 -19.23 4.43
N THR A 242 -16.47 -20.49 4.14
CA THR A 242 -16.01 -21.12 2.92
C THR A 242 -16.70 -20.43 1.75
N LEU A 243 -16.01 -20.28 0.63
CA LEU A 243 -16.56 -19.59 -0.53
C LEU A 243 -17.84 -20.29 -1.02
N THR A 244 -17.92 -21.61 -0.83
CA THR A 244 -19.11 -22.42 -1.11
C THR A 244 -20.29 -22.05 -0.20
N SER A 245 -20.08 -21.87 1.10
CA SER A 245 -21.17 -21.54 2.03
C SER A 245 -21.66 -20.09 1.84
N GLU A 246 -20.73 -19.18 1.51
CA GLU A 246 -21.10 -17.80 1.17
C GLU A 246 -21.84 -17.73 -0.16
N LEU A 247 -21.47 -18.53 -1.18
CA LEU A 247 -22.18 -18.60 -2.47
C LEU A 247 -23.66 -18.98 -2.28
N GLU A 248 -23.95 -19.99 -1.45
CA GLU A 248 -25.31 -20.38 -1.11
C GLU A 248 -26.07 -19.28 -0.35
N THR A 249 -25.36 -18.53 0.49
CA THR A 249 -25.94 -17.40 1.24
C THR A 249 -26.35 -16.26 0.31
N VAL A 250 -25.45 -15.83 -0.59
CA VAL A 250 -25.74 -14.75 -1.53
C VAL A 250 -26.82 -15.14 -2.54
N LYS A 251 -26.88 -16.41 -2.93
CA LYS A 251 -27.95 -16.96 -3.77
C LYS A 251 -29.32 -16.75 -3.13
N LYS A 252 -29.47 -17.15 -1.86
CA LYS A 252 -30.70 -16.93 -1.09
C LYS A 252 -31.05 -15.45 -0.93
N MET A 253 -30.04 -14.57 -0.74
CA MET A 253 -30.28 -13.14 -0.64
C MET A 253 -30.88 -12.55 -1.93
N LEU A 254 -30.39 -12.97 -3.10
CA LEU A 254 -30.93 -12.58 -4.40
C LEU A 254 -32.36 -13.11 -4.61
N GLU A 255 -32.60 -14.37 -4.25
CA GLU A 255 -33.94 -14.98 -4.32
C GLU A 255 -34.96 -14.24 -3.43
N ILE A 256 -34.58 -13.89 -2.19
CA ILE A 256 -35.42 -13.11 -1.26
C ILE A 256 -35.69 -11.70 -1.81
N ALA A 257 -34.73 -11.11 -2.53
CA ALA A 257 -34.89 -9.83 -3.19
C ALA A 257 -35.72 -9.90 -4.49
N GLY A 258 -36.17 -11.09 -4.90
CA GLY A 258 -36.97 -11.30 -6.11
C GLY A 258 -36.14 -11.30 -7.40
N ILE A 259 -34.83 -11.55 -7.33
CA ILE A 259 -33.90 -11.57 -8.45
C ILE A 259 -33.60 -13.03 -8.81
N GLU A 260 -33.83 -13.41 -10.07
CA GLU A 260 -33.48 -14.73 -10.58
C GLU A 260 -31.95 -14.86 -10.67
N VAL A 261 -31.37 -15.91 -10.11
CA VAL A 261 -29.92 -16.09 -10.02
C VAL A 261 -29.46 -17.35 -10.73
N GLU A 262 -28.50 -17.19 -11.63
CA GLU A 262 -27.79 -18.29 -12.30
C GLU A 262 -26.34 -18.31 -11.80
N THR A 263 -25.85 -19.50 -11.44
CA THR A 263 -24.53 -19.70 -10.84
C THR A 263 -23.71 -20.70 -11.65
N ASP A 264 -22.54 -20.29 -12.11
CA ASP A 264 -21.53 -21.15 -12.73
C ASP A 264 -20.30 -21.23 -11.82
N ASN A 265 -20.21 -22.31 -11.04
CA ASN A 265 -19.12 -22.53 -10.09
C ASN A 265 -18.17 -23.60 -10.61
N GLN A 266 -17.02 -23.18 -11.12
CA GLN A 266 -15.97 -24.06 -11.65
C GLN A 266 -14.80 -24.25 -10.67
N LEU A 267 -14.99 -23.88 -9.39
CA LEU A 267 -13.96 -24.01 -8.35
C LEU A 267 -14.00 -25.36 -7.65
N ASP A 268 -12.84 -26.01 -7.59
CA ASP A 268 -12.55 -26.99 -6.55
C ASP A 268 -11.98 -26.28 -5.31
N THR A 269 -12.84 -26.06 -4.31
CA THR A 269 -12.50 -25.30 -3.09
C THR A 269 -11.43 -25.98 -2.23
N ALA A 270 -11.13 -27.27 -2.45
CA ALA A 270 -10.05 -27.96 -1.74
C ALA A 270 -8.65 -27.36 -2.02
N SER A 271 -8.52 -26.61 -3.12
CA SER A 271 -7.24 -26.04 -3.60
C SER A 271 -6.99 -24.59 -3.17
N LEU A 272 -7.92 -23.94 -2.45
CA LEU A 272 -7.78 -22.54 -2.04
C LEU A 272 -7.08 -22.42 -0.68
N THR A 273 -6.30 -21.35 -0.48
CA THR A 273 -5.82 -20.96 0.85
C THR A 273 -6.95 -20.28 1.63
N GLN A 274 -6.92 -20.39 2.94
CA GLN A 274 -7.97 -19.86 3.80
C GLN A 274 -8.17 -18.34 3.65
N GLU A 275 -7.08 -17.62 3.44
CA GLU A 275 -7.07 -16.16 3.22
C GLU A 275 -7.76 -15.78 1.91
N LEU A 276 -7.45 -16.51 0.82
CA LEU A 276 -8.04 -16.25 -0.49
C LEU A 276 -9.54 -16.58 -0.49
N GLU A 277 -9.92 -17.65 0.19
CA GLU A 277 -11.32 -18.06 0.33
C GLU A 277 -12.15 -17.02 1.09
N SER A 278 -11.66 -16.56 2.24
CA SER A 278 -12.32 -15.51 3.04
C SER A 278 -12.46 -14.19 2.26
N MET A 279 -11.41 -13.83 1.51
CA MET A 279 -11.41 -12.62 0.67
C MET A 279 -12.43 -12.72 -0.46
N ALA A 280 -12.44 -13.84 -1.19
CA ALA A 280 -13.39 -14.09 -2.27
C ALA A 280 -14.84 -14.05 -1.75
N SER A 281 -15.10 -14.62 -0.56
CA SER A 281 -16.41 -14.57 0.10
C SER A 281 -16.85 -13.12 0.39
N MET A 282 -15.96 -12.30 0.96
CA MET A 282 -16.27 -10.89 1.24
C MET A 282 -16.52 -10.06 -0.02
N ILE A 283 -15.78 -10.31 -1.09
CA ILE A 283 -15.94 -9.62 -2.37
C ILE A 283 -17.28 -10.00 -3.00
N LEU A 284 -17.60 -11.29 -3.03
CA LEU A 284 -18.86 -11.80 -3.58
C LEU A 284 -20.07 -11.19 -2.87
N LEU A 285 -20.05 -11.17 -1.54
CA LEU A 285 -21.13 -10.58 -0.73
C LEU A 285 -21.32 -9.08 -1.02
N GLU A 286 -20.23 -8.33 -1.15
CA GLU A 286 -20.29 -6.90 -1.47
C GLU A 286 -20.89 -6.64 -2.86
N LEU A 287 -20.46 -7.40 -3.87
CA LEU A 287 -20.97 -7.28 -5.24
C LEU A 287 -22.46 -7.62 -5.31
N VAL A 288 -22.90 -8.69 -4.64
CA VAL A 288 -24.32 -9.04 -4.58
C VAL A 288 -25.14 -8.01 -3.81
N THR A 289 -24.60 -7.47 -2.72
CA THR A 289 -25.25 -6.38 -1.97
C THR A 289 -25.45 -5.14 -2.85
N ASN A 290 -24.47 -4.83 -3.72
CA ASN A 290 -24.59 -3.73 -4.67
C ASN A 290 -25.72 -3.97 -5.68
N ILE A 291 -25.88 -5.19 -6.19
CA ILE A 291 -27.01 -5.54 -7.07
C ILE A 291 -28.34 -5.27 -6.36
N ILE A 292 -28.50 -5.84 -5.15
CA ILE A 292 -29.74 -5.73 -4.38
C ILE A 292 -30.10 -4.27 -4.07
N LYS A 293 -29.11 -3.45 -3.68
CA LYS A 293 -29.34 -2.06 -3.29
C LYS A 293 -29.49 -1.09 -4.45
N HIS A 294 -28.79 -1.33 -5.57
CA HIS A 294 -28.59 -0.30 -6.58
C HIS A 294 -29.02 -0.70 -7.99
N ALA A 295 -28.93 -1.97 -8.38
CA ALA A 295 -29.11 -2.35 -9.78
C ALA A 295 -30.57 -2.32 -10.25
N LYS A 296 -31.54 -2.55 -9.36
CA LYS A 296 -32.95 -2.81 -9.74
C LYS A 296 -33.07 -3.91 -10.81
N ALA A 297 -32.21 -4.92 -10.71
CA ALA A 297 -32.12 -6.04 -11.63
C ALA A 297 -33.27 -7.04 -11.41
N SER A 298 -33.64 -7.75 -12.46
CA SER A 298 -34.50 -8.95 -12.40
C SER A 298 -33.69 -10.24 -12.48
N LYS A 299 -32.47 -10.19 -13.03
CA LYS A 299 -31.58 -11.34 -13.19
C LYS A 299 -30.16 -11.00 -12.78
N ALA A 300 -29.50 -11.95 -12.13
CA ALA A 300 -28.09 -11.90 -11.77
C ALA A 300 -27.38 -13.19 -12.19
N TYR A 301 -26.14 -13.04 -12.64
CA TYR A 301 -25.26 -14.15 -13.01
C TYR A 301 -23.98 -14.09 -12.19
N LEU A 302 -23.68 -15.19 -11.49
CA LEU A 302 -22.49 -15.33 -10.65
C LEU A 302 -21.59 -16.42 -11.24
N LYS A 303 -20.36 -16.07 -11.60
CA LYS A 303 -19.39 -17.01 -12.16
C LYS A 303 -18.10 -16.99 -11.36
N LEU A 304 -17.66 -18.17 -10.96
CA LEU A 304 -16.43 -18.36 -10.20
C LEU A 304 -15.52 -19.33 -10.96
N GLU A 305 -14.37 -18.84 -11.41
CA GLU A 305 -13.43 -19.58 -12.23
C GLU A 305 -12.02 -19.54 -11.65
N ARG A 306 -11.29 -20.64 -11.83
CA ARG A 306 -9.86 -20.72 -11.51
C ARG A 306 -9.07 -20.85 -12.81
N THR A 307 -7.99 -20.09 -12.88
CA THR A 307 -6.90 -20.29 -13.85
C THR A 307 -5.63 -20.75 -13.10
N GLU A 308 -4.57 -21.11 -13.82
CA GLU A 308 -3.30 -21.51 -13.19
C GLU A 308 -2.69 -20.43 -12.28
N LYS A 309 -3.02 -19.14 -12.51
CA LYS A 309 -2.39 -18.00 -11.85
C LYS A 309 -3.35 -17.09 -11.10
N GLU A 310 -4.65 -17.22 -11.33
CA GLU A 310 -5.64 -16.27 -10.80
C GLU A 310 -6.97 -16.96 -10.49
N LEU A 311 -7.63 -16.49 -9.43
CA LEU A 311 -9.03 -16.72 -9.13
C LEU A 311 -9.85 -15.55 -9.74
N ILE A 312 -10.86 -15.88 -10.53
CA ILE A 312 -11.70 -14.90 -11.24
C ILE A 312 -13.12 -14.99 -10.71
N LEU A 313 -13.62 -13.89 -10.17
CA LEU A 313 -15.00 -13.72 -9.74
C LEU A 313 -15.68 -12.77 -10.72
N THR A 314 -16.70 -13.24 -11.43
CA THR A 314 -17.50 -12.41 -12.34
C THR A 314 -18.93 -12.33 -11.82
N VAL A 315 -19.42 -11.11 -11.62
CA VAL A 315 -20.77 -10.82 -11.17
C VAL A 315 -21.43 -9.91 -12.19
N SER A 316 -22.57 -10.34 -12.72
CA SER A 316 -23.32 -9.61 -13.74
C SER A 316 -24.80 -9.47 -13.39
N ASP A 317 -25.41 -8.36 -13.79
CA ASP A 317 -26.83 -8.07 -13.60
C ASP A 317 -27.46 -7.40 -14.82
N ASP A 318 -28.78 -7.56 -14.99
CA ASP A 318 -29.57 -6.95 -16.06
C ASP A 318 -30.15 -5.56 -15.69
N GLY A 319 -29.63 -4.95 -14.63
CA GLY A 319 -30.15 -3.73 -14.02
C GLY A 319 -29.83 -2.44 -14.78
N CYS A 320 -29.96 -1.32 -14.06
CA CYS A 320 -29.80 0.01 -14.64
C CYS A 320 -28.35 0.39 -14.98
N GLY A 321 -27.36 -0.36 -14.48
CA GLY A 321 -25.95 -0.13 -14.72
C GLY A 321 -25.38 1.17 -14.12
N PHE A 322 -24.14 1.48 -14.51
CA PHE A 322 -23.43 2.70 -14.10
C PHE A 322 -23.67 3.82 -15.12
N ALA A 323 -24.20 4.96 -14.66
CA ALA A 323 -24.43 6.13 -15.51
C ALA A 323 -23.12 6.87 -15.88
N PHE A 324 -22.13 6.85 -14.98
CA PHE A 324 -20.79 7.39 -15.19
C PHE A 324 -19.82 6.65 -14.26
N LEU A 325 -18.63 6.29 -14.74
CA LEU A 325 -17.57 5.72 -13.91
C LEU A 325 -16.56 6.82 -13.56
N LYS A 326 -16.59 7.32 -12.32
CA LYS A 326 -15.58 8.27 -11.81
C LYS A 326 -14.45 7.58 -11.04
N GLY A 327 -14.60 6.29 -10.74
CA GLY A 327 -13.60 5.51 -10.02
C GLY A 327 -13.95 5.26 -8.55
N ASP A 328 -15.05 5.84 -8.05
CA ASP A 328 -15.51 5.70 -6.65
C ASP A 328 -16.57 4.62 -6.47
N GLU A 329 -17.23 4.19 -7.55
CA GLU A 329 -18.44 3.35 -7.49
C GLU A 329 -18.16 1.94 -6.93
N LEU A 330 -16.90 1.50 -6.99
CA LEU A 330 -16.43 0.22 -6.45
C LEU A 330 -15.26 0.42 -5.49
N HIS A 331 -15.14 1.61 -4.86
CA HIS A 331 -14.03 1.90 -3.94
C HIS A 331 -13.93 0.84 -2.83
N THR A 332 -15.06 0.42 -2.23
CA THR A 332 -15.09 -0.61 -1.19
C THR A 332 -14.55 -1.96 -1.67
N VAL A 333 -14.87 -2.36 -2.91
CA VAL A 333 -14.37 -3.61 -3.50
C VAL A 333 -12.89 -3.47 -3.84
N ARG A 334 -12.47 -2.33 -4.41
CA ARG A 334 -11.07 -2.03 -4.74
C ARG A 334 -10.19 -2.00 -3.49
N ASP A 335 -10.64 -1.39 -2.41
CA ASP A 335 -9.92 -1.29 -1.14
C ASP A 335 -9.71 -2.67 -0.50
N ARG A 336 -10.65 -3.60 -0.69
CA ARG A 336 -10.53 -5.00 -0.22
C ARG A 336 -9.60 -5.84 -1.11
N VAL A 337 -9.57 -5.57 -2.41
CA VAL A 337 -8.76 -6.30 -3.40
C VAL A 337 -7.30 -5.84 -3.41
N PHE A 338 -7.04 -4.55 -3.15
CA PHE A 338 -5.72 -3.92 -3.23
C PHE A 338 -4.63 -4.60 -2.37
N PRO A 339 -4.87 -4.99 -1.10
CA PRO A 339 -3.87 -5.66 -0.27
C PRO A 339 -3.35 -6.98 -0.85
N PHE A 340 -4.12 -7.61 -1.74
CA PHE A 340 -3.83 -8.91 -2.34
C PHE A 340 -3.26 -8.80 -3.75
N SER A 341 -2.91 -7.59 -4.22
CA SER A 341 -2.45 -7.36 -5.59
C SER A 341 -3.45 -7.85 -6.66
N GLY A 342 -4.74 -7.88 -6.32
CA GLY A 342 -5.79 -8.19 -7.28
C GLY A 342 -6.23 -6.97 -8.08
N GLU A 343 -7.06 -7.22 -9.08
CA GLU A 343 -7.59 -6.22 -9.99
C GLU A 343 -9.12 -6.26 -10.04
N VAL A 344 -9.75 -5.09 -10.06
CA VAL A 344 -11.20 -4.95 -10.23
C VAL A 344 -11.47 -4.20 -11.52
N SER A 345 -12.19 -4.85 -12.43
CA SER A 345 -12.53 -4.32 -13.75
C SER A 345 -14.05 -4.32 -13.94
N VAL A 346 -14.58 -3.25 -14.55
CA VAL A 346 -15.97 -3.20 -15.01
C VAL A 346 -15.92 -3.55 -16.49
N ILE A 347 -16.35 -4.76 -16.84
CA ILE A 347 -16.31 -5.26 -18.22
C ILE A 347 -17.43 -4.63 -19.04
N SER A 348 -18.60 -4.48 -18.42
CA SER A 348 -19.76 -3.84 -19.05
C SER A 348 -20.46 -2.91 -18.05
N GLN A 349 -20.80 -1.71 -18.51
CA GLN A 349 -21.41 -0.68 -17.66
C GLN A 349 -22.92 -0.79 -17.58
N LYS A 350 -23.58 -1.35 -18.61
CA LYS A 350 -25.04 -1.46 -18.70
C LYS A 350 -25.43 -2.49 -19.77
N HIS A 351 -26.46 -3.29 -19.49
CA HIS A 351 -27.04 -4.30 -20.40
C HIS A 351 -26.05 -5.34 -20.98
N PRO A 352 -25.47 -6.24 -20.15
CA PRO A 352 -25.60 -6.30 -18.70
C PRO A 352 -24.57 -5.40 -18.01
N THR A 353 -24.76 -5.10 -16.72
CA THR A 353 -23.67 -4.59 -15.88
C THR A 353 -22.79 -5.80 -15.54
N GLU A 354 -21.48 -5.70 -15.71
CA GLU A 354 -20.57 -6.81 -15.41
C GLU A 354 -19.32 -6.30 -14.71
N VAL A 355 -19.06 -6.86 -13.53
CA VAL A 355 -17.88 -6.59 -12.72
C VAL A 355 -17.08 -7.88 -12.58
N GLN A 356 -15.79 -7.80 -12.92
CA GLN A 356 -14.85 -8.90 -12.82
C GLN A 356 -13.73 -8.54 -11.85
N VAL A 357 -13.51 -9.41 -10.88
CA VAL A 357 -12.43 -9.33 -9.89
C VAL A 357 -11.46 -10.47 -10.11
N ARG A 358 -10.18 -10.13 -10.29
CA ARG A 358 -9.08 -11.09 -10.45
C ARG A 358 -8.19 -11.05 -9.21
N LEU A 359 -8.00 -12.19 -8.57
CA LEU A 359 -7.15 -12.34 -7.40
C LEU A 359 -5.98 -13.26 -7.76
N PRO A 360 -4.72 -12.84 -7.54
CA PRO A 360 -3.58 -13.70 -7.84
C PRO A 360 -3.61 -14.95 -6.96
N TYR A 361 -3.45 -16.09 -7.62
CA TYR A 361 -3.48 -17.41 -7.04
C TYR A 361 -2.05 -17.96 -6.97
N LYS A 362 -1.57 -18.24 -5.76
CA LYS A 362 -0.39 -19.07 -5.52
C LYS A 362 -0.85 -20.37 -4.91
N GLU A 363 -0.44 -21.47 -5.53
CA GLU A 363 -0.83 -22.81 -5.11
C GLU A 363 -0.41 -23.07 -3.66
N ARG A 364 -1.28 -23.77 -2.93
CA ARG A 364 -0.99 -24.27 -1.59
C ARG A 364 0.01 -25.42 -1.74
N ASN A 365 1.30 -25.13 -1.57
CA ASN A 365 2.32 -26.19 -1.44
C ASN A 365 2.02 -27.11 -0.25
#